data_AF-A0A1J3FXC4-F1
#
_entry.id   AF-A0A1J3FXC4-F1
#
_cell.length_a   1.000
_cell.length_b   1.000
_cell.length_c   1.000
_cell.angle_alpha   90.00
_cell.angle_beta   90.00
_cell.angle_gamma   90.00
#
_symmetry.space_group_name_H-M   'P 1'
#
loop_
_entity.id
_entity.type
_entity.pdbx_description
1 polymer ?
#
loop_
_entity_poly.entity_id
_entity_poly.type
_entity_poly.pdbx_seq_one_letter_code
_entity_poly.pdbx_strand_id
1 'polypeptide(L)'
;YGLGCDWRRSFVTTYINPFFDAFVSWQMRKLKSMGKIVQGCGEYKIFSPEDNEPCLDHDRVTGKGVEPLEYLLIKMEVVKPFPQKMAPLQGKRVFLAAATLSPPMYGQTYVGVLPDEKYGAYEINETDVFI
;
A
#
# COMPACT_ATOMS: atom_id res chain seq x y z
N TYR A 1 -35.45 24.62 -0.60
CA TYR A 1 -34.95 24.49 -1.98
C TYR A 1 -36.12 24.14 -2.90
N GLY A 2 -36.56 25.07 -3.76
CA GLY A 2 -37.61 24.84 -4.77
C GLY A 2 -36.99 24.33 -6.07
N LEU A 3 -36.42 23.13 -6.03
CA LEU A 3 -35.73 22.54 -7.18
C LEU A 3 -36.73 22.08 -8.24
N GLY A 4 -36.49 22.43 -9.50
CA GLY A 4 -37.25 21.98 -10.67
C GLY A 4 -36.90 20.53 -11.06
N CYS A 5 -37.04 19.59 -10.12
CA CYS A 5 -36.70 18.19 -10.31
C CYS A 5 -37.93 17.32 -10.62
N ASP A 6 -37.80 16.39 -11.57
CA ASP A 6 -38.78 15.31 -11.78
C ASP A 6 -38.51 14.18 -10.78
N TRP A 7 -39.19 14.24 -9.63
CA TRP A 7 -39.03 13.29 -8.52
C TRP A 7 -39.42 11.85 -8.87
N ARG A 8 -40.15 11.63 -9.98
CA ARG A 8 -40.50 10.27 -10.45
C ARG A 8 -39.29 9.46 -10.91
N ARG A 9 -38.14 10.12 -11.11
CA ARG A 9 -36.88 9.49 -11.55
C ARG A 9 -35.86 9.33 -10.41
N SER A 10 -36.26 9.58 -9.16
CA SER A 10 -35.39 9.38 -8.00
C SER A 10 -35.26 7.89 -7.67
N PHE A 11 -34.07 7.44 -7.29
CA PHE A 11 -33.78 6.05 -6.94
C PHE A 11 -32.62 5.92 -5.96
N VAL A 12 -32.45 4.73 -5.38
CA VAL A 12 -31.34 4.36 -4.48
C VAL A 12 -30.31 3.49 -5.22
N THR A 13 -29.04 3.58 -4.83
CA THR A 13 -27.89 3.02 -5.57
C THR A 13 -27.39 1.67 -5.04
N THR A 14 -27.97 1.13 -3.97
CA THR A 14 -27.59 -0.16 -3.41
C THR A 14 -28.43 -1.30 -3.99
N TYR A 15 -28.08 -2.54 -3.63
CA TYR A 15 -28.80 -3.77 -4.01
C TYR A 15 -30.30 -3.76 -3.61
N ILE A 16 -30.72 -2.86 -2.72
CA ILE A 16 -32.12 -2.67 -2.32
C ILE A 16 -32.98 -2.27 -3.53
N ASN A 17 -32.41 -1.59 -4.53
CA ASN A 17 -33.09 -1.26 -5.77
C ASN A 17 -32.75 -2.27 -6.89
N PRO A 18 -33.66 -3.21 -7.22
CA PRO A 18 -33.37 -4.26 -8.19
C PRO A 18 -33.13 -3.72 -9.61
N PHE A 19 -33.75 -2.60 -9.99
CA PHE A 19 -33.55 -2.02 -11.33
C PHE A 19 -32.16 -1.43 -11.50
N PHE A 20 -31.67 -0.74 -10.48
CA PHE A 20 -30.33 -0.15 -10.51
C PHE A 20 -29.24 -1.22 -10.38
N ASP A 21 -29.45 -2.21 -9.52
CA ASP A 21 -28.55 -3.36 -9.38
C ASP A 21 -28.39 -4.14 -10.70
N ALA A 22 -29.51 -4.40 -11.40
CA ALA A 22 -29.49 -5.04 -12.72
C ALA A 22 -28.74 -4.19 -13.78
N PHE A 23 -28.89 -2.87 -13.72
CA PHE A 23 -28.18 -1.93 -14.60
C PHE A 23 -26.66 -1.97 -14.36
N VAL A 24 -26.21 -1.89 -13.11
CA VAL A 24 -24.77 -1.97 -12.76
C VAL A 24 -24.21 -3.34 -13.12
N SER A 25 -24.95 -4.42 -12.86
CA SER A 25 -24.57 -5.78 -13.24
C SER A 25 -24.39 -5.94 -14.75
N TRP A 26 -25.25 -5.31 -15.56
CA TRP A 26 -25.07 -5.25 -17.02
C TRP A 26 -23.81 -4.45 -17.41
N GLN A 27 -23.60 -3.29 -16.80
CA GLN A 27 -22.43 -2.43 -17.05
C GLN A 27 -21.11 -3.17 -16.75
N MET A 28 -20.99 -3.81 -15.60
CA MET A 28 -19.78 -4.54 -15.20
C MET A 28 -19.49 -5.72 -16.12
N ARG A 29 -20.52 -6.48 -16.54
CA ARG A 29 -20.36 -7.56 -17.53
C ARG A 29 -19.88 -7.02 -18.88
N LYS A 30 -20.41 -5.89 -19.33
CA LYS A 30 -20.00 -5.26 -20.58
C LYS A 30 -18.54 -4.80 -20.51
N LEU A 31 -18.15 -4.10 -19.44
CA LEU A 31 -16.76 -3.66 -19.21
C LEU A 31 -15.79 -4.84 -19.16
N LYS A 32 -16.17 -5.93 -18.49
CA LYS A 32 -15.39 -7.18 -18.49
C LYS A 32 -15.26 -7.77 -19.90
N SER A 33 -16.34 -7.85 -20.67
CA SER A 33 -16.30 -8.36 -22.06
C SER A 33 -15.45 -7.50 -23.00
N MET A 34 -15.27 -6.21 -22.68
CA MET A 34 -14.44 -5.27 -23.42
C MET A 34 -12.96 -5.29 -22.94
N GLY A 35 -12.61 -6.15 -21.99
CA GLY A 35 -11.26 -6.22 -21.41
C GLY A 35 -10.88 -5.00 -20.57
N LYS A 36 -11.85 -4.23 -20.06
CA LYS A 36 -11.61 -3.04 -19.22
C LYS A 36 -11.52 -3.35 -17.73
N ILE A 37 -12.02 -4.52 -17.32
CA ILE A 37 -11.83 -5.06 -15.97
C ILE A 37 -10.83 -6.21 -16.10
N VAL A 38 -9.63 -5.99 -15.58
CA VAL A 38 -8.54 -6.97 -15.61
C VAL A 38 -8.28 -7.45 -14.19
N GLN A 39 -8.17 -8.75 -14.03
CA GLN A 39 -7.68 -9.36 -12.79
C GLN A 39 -6.18 -9.53 -12.94
N GLY A 40 -5.40 -8.73 -12.23
CA GLY A 40 -3.94 -8.78 -12.27
C GLY A 40 -3.34 -8.24 -10.99
N CYS A 41 -2.13 -8.69 -10.68
CA CYS A 41 -1.30 -8.13 -9.62
C CYS A 41 -0.52 -6.96 -10.25
N GLY A 42 -1.12 -5.77 -10.30
CA GLY A 42 -0.60 -4.68 -11.12
C GLY A 42 -0.52 -3.31 -10.46
N GLU A 43 -1.29 -3.05 -9.42
CA GLU A 43 -1.29 -1.72 -8.80
C GLU A 43 -1.45 -1.87 -7.29
N TYR A 44 -0.44 -1.39 -6.56
CA TYR A 44 -0.59 -1.17 -5.14
C TYR A 44 -1.66 -0.10 -4.92
N LYS A 45 -2.56 -0.34 -3.97
CA LYS A 45 -3.57 0.63 -3.54
C LYS A 45 -3.33 0.92 -2.06
N ILE A 46 -3.72 2.12 -1.65
CA ILE A 46 -3.81 2.43 -0.23
C ILE A 46 -4.84 1.47 0.38
N PHE A 47 -4.46 0.84 1.48
CA PHE A 47 -5.20 -0.25 2.10
C PHE A 47 -5.47 0.08 3.56
N SER A 48 -6.70 -0.17 4.02
CA SER A 48 -7.08 -0.03 5.42
C SER A 48 -6.95 -1.39 6.11
N PRO A 49 -6.04 -1.57 7.08
CA PRO A 49 -5.96 -2.82 7.84
C PRO A 49 -7.20 -3.11 8.69
N GLU A 50 -7.94 -2.07 9.09
CA GLU A 50 -9.15 -2.20 9.92
C GLU A 50 -10.33 -2.70 9.08
N ASP A 51 -10.54 -2.14 7.89
CA ASP A 51 -11.63 -2.52 6.98
C ASP A 51 -11.26 -3.74 6.11
N ASN A 52 -9.97 -4.09 6.07
CA ASN A 52 -9.41 -5.18 5.27
C ASN A 52 -9.73 -5.04 3.77
N GLU A 53 -9.78 -3.80 3.26
CA GLU A 53 -10.07 -3.48 1.87
C GLU A 53 -9.26 -2.27 1.34
N PRO A 54 -9.17 -2.09 0.02
CA PRO A 54 -8.57 -0.89 -0.57
C PRO A 54 -9.36 0.37 -0.17
N CYS A 55 -8.68 1.34 0.43
CA CYS A 55 -9.28 2.61 0.85
C CYS A 55 -9.17 3.64 -0.28
N LEU A 56 -10.27 3.79 -1.02
CA LEU A 56 -10.36 4.75 -2.12
C LEU A 56 -10.68 6.15 -1.58
N ASP A 57 -10.53 7.17 -2.44
CA ASP A 57 -10.62 8.58 -2.03
C ASP A 57 -11.93 8.97 -1.33
N HIS A 58 -13.04 8.30 -1.64
CA HIS A 58 -14.33 8.57 -1.04
C HIS A 58 -14.53 7.94 0.34
N ASP A 59 -13.63 7.02 0.71
CA ASP A 59 -13.62 6.33 2.01
C ASP A 59 -12.66 7.02 3.00
N ARG A 60 -11.90 8.03 2.53
CA ARG A 60 -10.87 8.71 3.31
C ARG A 60 -11.39 9.93 4.07
N VAL A 61 -10.98 10.03 5.33
CA VAL A 61 -11.14 11.25 6.13
C VAL A 61 -10.04 12.27 5.82
N THR A 62 -8.82 11.80 5.51
CA THR A 62 -7.65 12.64 5.21
C THR A 62 -6.87 12.09 4.01
N GLY A 63 -6.09 12.92 3.33
CA GLY A 63 -5.23 12.47 2.23
C GLY A 63 -5.98 12.07 0.95
N LYS A 64 -7.05 12.81 0.60
CA LYS A 64 -7.71 12.67 -0.70
C LYS A 64 -6.73 13.00 -1.83
N GLY A 65 -6.65 12.13 -2.84
CA GLY A 65 -5.72 12.27 -3.96
C GLY A 65 -4.28 11.86 -3.65
N VAL A 66 -4.00 11.30 -2.46
CA VAL A 66 -2.71 10.66 -2.18
C VAL A 66 -2.65 9.32 -2.89
N GLU A 67 -1.55 9.05 -3.57
CA GLU A 67 -1.29 7.79 -4.26
C GLU A 67 -0.05 7.09 -3.68
N PRO A 68 0.06 5.76 -3.79
CA PRO A 68 1.27 5.04 -3.39
C PRO A 68 2.50 5.55 -4.16
N LEU A 69 3.55 5.89 -3.42
CA LEU A 69 4.85 6.29 -3.97
C LEU A 69 5.83 5.12 -3.88
N GLU A 70 6.41 4.75 -5.02
CA GLU A 70 7.41 3.69 -5.09
C GLU A 70 8.78 4.20 -4.62
N TYR A 71 9.40 3.46 -3.69
CA TYR A 71 10.77 3.67 -3.23
C TYR A 71 11.60 2.43 -3.51
N LEU A 72 12.87 2.65 -3.85
CA LEU A 72 13.85 1.57 -3.89
C LEU A 72 14.36 1.32 -2.47
N LEU A 73 14.21 0.09 -1.99
CA LEU A 73 14.73 -0.35 -0.69
C LEU A 73 16.12 -0.99 -0.86
N ILE A 74 17.15 -0.31 -0.37
CA ILE A 74 18.54 -0.80 -0.38
C ILE A 74 18.78 -1.63 0.86
N LYS A 75 19.19 -2.89 0.66
CA LYS A 75 19.53 -3.82 1.74
C LYS A 75 21.05 -3.80 1.97
N MET A 76 21.48 -3.20 3.07
CA MET A 76 22.89 -3.17 3.46
C MET A 76 23.15 -4.20 4.55
N GLU A 77 23.93 -5.24 4.25
CA GLU A 77 24.24 -6.29 5.22
C GLU A 77 25.18 -5.78 6.32
N VAL A 78 24.81 -6.03 7.58
CA VAL A 78 25.63 -5.66 8.73
C VAL A 78 26.81 -6.62 8.85
N VAL A 79 28.01 -6.07 8.86
CA VAL A 79 29.25 -6.86 8.98
C VAL A 79 29.45 -7.30 10.44
N LYS A 80 29.88 -8.55 10.63
CA LYS A 80 30.20 -9.12 11.94
C LYS A 80 31.57 -8.59 12.42
N PRO A 81 31.82 -8.42 13.74
CA PRO A 81 30.95 -8.80 14.86
C PRO A 81 29.82 -7.79 15.11
N PHE A 82 28.67 -8.32 15.53
CA PHE A 82 27.52 -7.48 15.86
C PHE A 82 27.74 -6.69 17.17
N PRO A 83 27.21 -5.46 17.27
CA PRO A 83 27.14 -4.75 18.53
C PRO A 83 26.39 -5.56 19.59
N GLN A 84 26.69 -5.32 20.87
CA GLN A 84 26.10 -6.07 21.99
C GLN A 84 24.55 -6.09 21.97
N LYS A 85 23.92 -4.99 21.53
CA LYS A 85 22.45 -4.89 21.39
C LYS A 85 21.87 -5.83 20.33
N MET A 86 22.67 -6.26 19.36
CA MET A 86 22.28 -7.18 18.28
C MET A 86 22.76 -8.62 18.54
N ALA A 87 23.25 -8.93 19.75
CA ALA A 87 23.63 -10.29 20.14
C ALA A 87 22.51 -11.34 19.93
N PRO A 88 21.22 -11.04 20.18
CA PRO A 88 20.14 -12.01 19.91
C PRO A 88 19.98 -12.36 18.43
N LEU A 89 20.50 -11.54 17.52
CA LEU A 89 20.40 -11.74 16.08
C LEU A 89 21.58 -12.58 15.53
N GLN A 90 22.44 -13.11 16.41
CA GLN A 90 23.52 -13.99 16.00
C GLN A 90 22.96 -15.24 15.29
N GLY A 91 23.57 -15.57 14.15
CA GLY A 91 23.13 -16.67 13.29
C GLY A 91 22.20 -16.23 12.14
N LYS A 92 21.62 -15.02 12.19
CA LYS A 92 20.80 -14.46 11.11
C LYS A 92 21.58 -13.45 10.25
N ARG A 93 21.10 -13.21 9.04
CA ARG A 93 21.59 -12.12 8.17
C ARG A 93 20.81 -10.87 8.50
N VAL A 94 21.52 -9.84 8.95
CA VAL A 94 20.91 -8.58 9.38
C VAL A 94 21.15 -7.53 8.30
N PHE A 95 20.08 -6.89 7.84
CA PHE A 95 20.14 -5.84 6.84
C PHE A 95 19.61 -4.52 7.41
N LEU A 96 20.36 -3.44 7.21
CA LEU A 96 19.84 -2.08 7.33
C LEU A 96 19.09 -1.77 6.02
N ALA A 97 17.78 -1.56 6.12
CA ALA A 97 16.91 -1.34 4.97
C ALA A 97 16.64 0.16 4.79
N ALA A 98 17.31 0.79 3.82
CA ALA A 98 17.16 2.22 3.55
C ALA A 98 16.35 2.49 2.28
N ALA A 99 15.34 3.37 2.38
CA ALA A 99 14.54 3.79 1.24
C ALA A 99 15.20 4.95 0.48
N THR A 100 15.19 4.90 -0.86
CA THR A 100 15.64 6.00 -1.73
C THR A 100 14.72 6.19 -2.93
N LEU A 101 14.60 7.43 -3.41
CA LEU A 101 13.97 7.77 -4.69
C LEU A 101 15.00 7.91 -5.82
N SER A 102 16.30 7.88 -5.52
CA SER A 102 17.36 8.21 -6.47
C SER A 102 18.37 7.07 -6.65
N PRO A 103 18.10 6.12 -7.56
CA PRO A 103 19.09 5.19 -8.07
C PRO A 103 19.90 5.82 -9.23
N PRO A 104 21.19 5.48 -9.45
CA PRO A 104 22.02 4.48 -8.77
C PRO A 104 22.94 5.07 -7.67
N MET A 105 23.33 4.22 -6.72
CA MET A 105 24.02 4.63 -5.48
C MET A 105 25.51 4.24 -5.44
N TYR A 106 26.27 4.58 -6.49
CA TYR A 106 27.70 4.23 -6.57
C TYR A 106 28.62 5.03 -5.60
N GLY A 107 28.12 6.13 -5.06
CA GLY A 107 28.89 7.04 -4.18
C GLY A 107 28.56 6.92 -2.69
N GLN A 108 27.99 5.80 -2.24
CA GLN A 108 27.68 5.61 -0.83
C GLN A 108 28.95 5.53 0.02
N THR A 109 29.05 6.43 1.00
CA THR A 109 30.18 6.48 1.94
C THR A 109 29.79 6.15 3.37
N TYR A 110 28.51 6.36 3.73
CA TYR A 110 27.96 6.02 5.03
C TYR A 110 26.43 5.81 4.94
N VAL A 111 25.86 5.27 6.02
CA VAL A 111 24.42 5.21 6.25
C VAL A 111 24.07 6.16 7.39
N GLY A 112 23.09 7.04 7.17
CA GLY A 112 22.59 7.94 8.21
C GLY A 112 21.56 7.22 9.09
N VAL A 113 21.76 7.27 10.40
CA VAL A 113 20.79 6.81 11.42
C VAL A 113 20.58 7.92 12.44
N LEU A 114 19.34 8.11 12.88
CA LEU A 114 19.01 9.10 13.90
C LEU A 114 19.24 8.47 15.29
N PRO A 115 20.09 9.05 16.16
CA PRO A 115 20.47 8.39 17.41
C PRO A 115 19.31 8.29 18.42
N ASP A 116 18.34 9.19 18.35
CA ASP A 116 17.26 9.31 19.34
C ASP A 116 15.97 8.59 18.92
N GLU A 117 15.93 8.04 17.70
CA GLU A 117 14.77 7.32 17.18
C GLU A 117 14.75 5.86 17.60
N LYS A 118 13.53 5.29 17.71
CA LYS A 118 13.34 3.90 18.10
C LYS A 118 13.31 3.01 16.86
N TYR A 119 14.34 2.19 16.69
CA TYR A 119 14.41 1.17 15.65
C TYR A 119 13.97 -0.20 16.17
N GLY A 120 13.34 -0.99 15.29
CA GLY A 120 12.98 -2.38 15.54
C GLY A 120 13.77 -3.31 14.62
N ALA A 121 13.91 -4.57 15.01
CA ALA A 121 14.45 -5.62 14.17
C ALA A 121 13.34 -6.63 13.89
N TYR A 122 13.00 -6.82 12.62
CA TYR A 122 11.87 -7.65 12.20
C TYR A 122 12.34 -8.78 11.28
N GLU A 123 11.87 -9.98 11.55
CA GLU A 123 12.14 -11.16 10.73
C GLU A 123 11.31 -11.09 9.46
N ILE A 124 11.98 -11.08 8.31
CA ILE A 124 11.31 -11.05 7.00
C ILE A 124 11.10 -12.47 6.48
N ASN A 125 12.02 -13.36 6.81
CA ASN A 125 11.96 -14.79 6.55
C ASN A 125 12.77 -15.52 7.64
N GLU A 126 12.94 -16.83 7.53
CA GLU A 126 13.65 -17.64 8.52
C GLU A 126 15.13 -17.24 8.71
N THR A 127 15.75 -16.62 7.70
CA THR A 127 17.19 -16.32 7.67
C THR A 127 17.54 -14.85 7.82
N ASP A 128 16.64 -13.96 7.40
CA ASP A 128 16.90 -12.54 7.17
C ASP A 128 16.09 -11.66 8.12
N VAL A 129 16.78 -10.68 8.68
CA VAL A 129 16.22 -9.68 9.60
C VAL A 129 16.45 -8.30 9.00
N PHE A 130 15.39 -7.49 8.96
CA PHE A 130 15.50 -6.07 8.59
C PHE A 130 15.48 -5.21 9.85
N ILE A 131 16.34 -4.19 9.80
CA ILE A 131 16.36 -3.05 10.69
C ILE A 131 15.97 -1.82 9.87
#